data_AF-A0A3B0QS83-F1
#
_entry.id   AF-A0A3B0QS83-F1
#
_cell.length_a   1.000
_cell.length_b   1.000
_cell.length_c   1.000
_cell.angle_alpha   90.00
_cell.angle_beta   90.00
_cell.angle_gamma   90.00
#
_symmetry.space_group_name_H-M   'P 1'
#
loop_
_entity.id
_entity.type
_entity.pdbx_description
1 polymer ?
#
loop_
_entity_poly.entity_id
_entity_poly.type
_entity_poly.pdbx_seq_one_letter_code
_entity_poly.pdbx_strand_id
1 'polypeptide(L)'
;PHRGVSIRGTGSAFRIIADNKMLLGETDSTRVLKELHPGAIYLHRGLQYKVTGLHLGDKEVFCQEVDLNYYTTPLSDEDTEILSIDEKKAVGKGGLVISRGTLRTTETVLGYMKKDINTRKVIDEIYLDLPPHVFTTKGVWMTVGEEILLEAKELGYDLAGGMHALEHAQIAALPLFAICDRNDLGGVSYFPINPDLEEPAIFIYDGVEGGIGLTKRGFEMVEQWFEATLELMEDCPCTVSCPSCTQDPHCGNNNEPLDKRTAIMVLRKWLGR
;
A
#
# COMPACT_ATOMS: atom_id res chain seq x y z
N PRO A 1 -10.05 -26.36 -17.38
CA PRO A 1 -10.43 -25.34 -16.37
C PRO A 1 -9.31 -25.02 -15.36
N HIS A 2 -8.72 -26.03 -14.69
CA HIS A 2 -7.72 -25.83 -13.63
C HIS A 2 -6.35 -25.27 -14.09
N ARG A 3 -5.98 -25.43 -15.37
CA ARG A 3 -4.69 -24.94 -15.91
C ARG A 3 -4.60 -23.42 -16.08
N GLY A 4 -5.71 -22.70 -15.99
CA GLY A 4 -5.76 -21.23 -16.11
C GLY A 4 -5.98 -20.52 -14.78
N VAL A 5 -5.95 -21.25 -13.65
CA VAL A 5 -6.22 -20.70 -12.31
C VAL A 5 -4.99 -20.91 -11.45
N SER A 6 -4.31 -19.82 -11.12
CA SER A 6 -3.25 -19.84 -10.11
C SER A 6 -3.87 -19.71 -8.72
N ILE A 7 -3.36 -20.49 -7.76
CA ILE A 7 -3.87 -20.54 -6.39
C ILE A 7 -3.27 -19.43 -5.51
N ARG A 8 -2.17 -18.78 -5.92
CA ARG A 8 -1.40 -17.83 -5.09
C ARG A 8 -0.90 -16.57 -5.83
N GLY A 9 -1.55 -16.18 -6.92
CA GLY A 9 -1.23 -14.93 -7.62
C GLY A 9 -1.15 -15.07 -9.13
N THR A 10 -1.38 -13.97 -9.82
CA THR A 10 -1.24 -13.82 -11.27
C THR A 10 0.24 -13.91 -11.66
N GLY A 11 0.64 -14.98 -12.35
CA GLY A 11 1.94 -15.07 -13.00
C GLY A 11 2.75 -16.33 -12.72
N SER A 12 3.87 -16.43 -13.44
CA SER A 12 4.89 -17.47 -13.33
C SER A 12 5.95 -17.08 -12.30
N ALA A 13 6.37 -18.03 -11.47
CA ALA A 13 7.34 -17.80 -10.42
C ALA A 13 8.76 -17.47 -10.95
N PHE A 14 9.44 -16.57 -10.25
CA PHE A 14 10.86 -16.27 -10.37
C PHE A 14 11.67 -17.22 -9.49
N ARG A 15 12.74 -17.80 -10.01
CA ARG A 15 13.67 -18.64 -9.26
C ARG A 15 14.78 -17.80 -8.65
N ILE A 16 15.04 -17.98 -7.37
CA ILE A 16 16.09 -17.29 -6.62
C ILE A 16 17.30 -18.23 -6.52
N ILE A 17 18.41 -17.83 -7.13
CA ILE A 17 19.58 -18.69 -7.34
C ILE A 17 20.80 -18.05 -6.68
N ALA A 18 21.42 -18.77 -5.77
CA ALA A 18 22.68 -18.37 -5.15
C ALA A 18 23.87 -18.55 -6.12
N ASP A 19 24.98 -17.88 -5.84
CA ASP A 19 26.25 -17.94 -6.57
C ASP A 19 26.82 -19.38 -6.69
N ASN A 20 26.60 -20.21 -5.68
CA ASN A 20 26.92 -21.64 -5.68
C ASN A 20 25.93 -22.50 -6.50
N LYS A 21 25.02 -21.88 -7.26
CA LYS A 21 23.93 -22.48 -8.06
C LYS A 21 22.85 -23.19 -7.24
N MET A 22 22.80 -22.97 -5.94
CA MET A 22 21.71 -23.48 -5.10
C MET A 22 20.43 -22.68 -5.36
N LEU A 23 19.32 -23.39 -5.56
CA LEU A 23 17.99 -22.79 -5.57
C LEU A 23 17.61 -22.45 -4.13
N LEU A 24 17.49 -21.16 -3.83
CA LEU A 24 17.05 -20.66 -2.52
C LEU A 24 15.53 -20.72 -2.38
N GLY A 25 14.81 -20.45 -3.46
CA GLY A 25 13.35 -20.46 -3.47
C GLY A 25 12.74 -19.87 -4.72
N GLU A 26 11.45 -19.55 -4.62
CA GLU A 26 10.66 -18.96 -5.69
C GLU A 26 9.85 -17.76 -5.16
N THR A 27 9.62 -16.75 -6.00
CA THR A 27 8.75 -15.60 -5.70
C THR A 27 7.85 -15.25 -6.89
N ASP A 28 6.78 -14.50 -6.67
CA ASP A 28 5.94 -13.96 -7.73
C ASP A 28 6.53 -12.67 -8.36
N SER A 29 5.91 -12.22 -9.46
CA SER A 29 6.32 -11.05 -10.23
C SER A 29 6.06 -9.71 -9.55
N THR A 30 5.14 -9.63 -8.58
CA THR A 30 4.84 -8.37 -7.89
C THR A 30 5.87 -8.11 -6.79
N ARG A 31 6.25 -9.15 -6.05
CA ARG A 31 7.27 -9.08 -5.00
C ARG A 31 8.69 -8.98 -5.52
N VAL A 32 9.00 -9.55 -6.69
CA VAL A 32 10.38 -9.60 -7.18
C VAL A 32 11.00 -8.20 -7.36
N LEU A 33 10.21 -7.22 -7.80
CA LEU A 33 10.70 -5.86 -7.99
C LEU A 33 10.90 -5.13 -6.64
N LYS A 34 10.06 -5.40 -5.65
CA LYS A 34 10.11 -4.76 -4.33
C LYS A 34 11.17 -5.39 -3.41
N GLU A 35 11.33 -6.71 -3.43
CA GLU A 35 12.19 -7.45 -2.49
C GLU A 35 13.51 -7.96 -3.11
N LEU A 36 13.54 -8.14 -4.43
CA LEU A 36 14.63 -8.81 -5.16
C LEU A 36 15.15 -8.00 -6.35
N HIS A 37 15.06 -6.67 -6.25
CA HIS A 37 15.73 -5.79 -7.20
C HIS A 37 17.25 -5.86 -7.06
N PRO A 38 18.02 -5.48 -8.10
CA PRO A 38 19.47 -5.38 -8.00
C PRO A 38 19.90 -4.52 -6.80
N GLY A 39 20.78 -5.08 -5.96
CA GLY A 39 21.26 -4.44 -4.73
C GLY A 39 20.45 -4.73 -3.47
N ALA A 40 19.28 -5.37 -3.56
CA ALA A 40 18.50 -5.78 -2.40
C ALA A 40 19.26 -6.79 -1.52
N ILE A 41 19.03 -6.73 -0.21
CA ILE A 41 19.49 -7.74 0.76
C ILE A 41 18.32 -8.66 1.10
N TYR A 42 18.36 -9.86 0.54
CA TYR A 42 17.41 -10.93 0.76
C TYR A 42 17.85 -11.80 1.93
N LEU A 43 16.97 -12.00 2.91
CA LEU A 43 17.23 -12.86 4.05
C LEU A 43 16.60 -14.25 3.80
N HIS A 44 17.42 -15.30 3.77
CA HIS A 44 16.96 -16.66 3.60
C HIS A 44 17.47 -17.55 4.72
N ARG A 45 16.57 -18.04 5.58
CA ARG A 45 16.89 -18.92 6.72
C ARG A 45 17.99 -18.36 7.64
N GLY A 46 18.02 -17.04 7.81
CA GLY A 46 18.99 -16.33 8.66
C GLY A 46 20.31 -15.96 7.96
N LEU A 47 20.52 -16.38 6.71
CA LEU A 47 21.67 -15.96 5.90
C LEU A 47 21.28 -14.79 4.99
N GLN A 48 22.21 -13.85 4.81
CA GLN A 48 21.99 -12.67 3.98
C GLN A 48 22.52 -12.91 2.57
N TYR A 49 21.72 -12.52 1.59
CA TYR A 49 22.05 -12.63 0.17
C TYR A 49 21.86 -11.29 -0.49
N LYS A 50 22.91 -10.75 -1.10
CA LYS A 50 22.81 -9.56 -1.94
C LYS A 50 22.38 -9.97 -3.34
N VAL A 51 21.31 -9.37 -3.85
CA VAL A 51 20.89 -9.56 -5.24
C VAL A 51 21.87 -8.87 -6.17
N THR A 52 22.47 -9.64 -7.07
CA THR A 52 23.46 -9.18 -8.06
C THR A 52 22.88 -8.99 -9.45
N GLY A 53 21.78 -9.68 -9.76
CA GLY A 53 21.10 -9.55 -11.05
C GLY A 53 19.66 -10.02 -11.00
N LEU A 54 18.80 -9.35 -11.77
CA LEU A 54 17.39 -9.68 -11.95
C LEU A 54 17.11 -9.81 -13.47
N HIS A 55 16.79 -11.01 -13.92
CA HIS A 55 16.47 -11.31 -15.31
C HIS A 55 14.98 -11.55 -15.47
N LEU A 56 14.25 -10.49 -15.83
CA LEU A 56 12.78 -10.52 -15.99
C LEU A 56 12.31 -11.51 -17.07
N GLY A 57 13.05 -11.66 -18.16
CA GLY A 57 12.72 -12.57 -19.25
C GLY A 57 12.83 -14.04 -18.85
N ASP A 58 13.96 -14.42 -18.24
CA ASP A 58 14.25 -15.80 -17.81
C ASP A 58 13.62 -16.17 -16.46
N LYS A 59 13.11 -15.16 -15.75
CA LYS A 59 12.52 -15.27 -14.41
C LYS A 59 13.50 -15.85 -13.41
N GLU A 60 14.71 -15.29 -13.41
CA GLU A 60 15.80 -15.68 -12.54
C GLU A 60 16.32 -14.46 -11.77
N VAL A 61 16.56 -14.66 -10.48
CA VAL A 61 17.22 -13.72 -9.57
C VAL A 61 18.53 -14.36 -9.15
N PHE A 62 19.63 -13.65 -9.35
CA PHE A 62 20.96 -14.09 -8.92
C PHE A 62 21.37 -13.36 -7.64
N CYS A 63 21.85 -14.15 -6.69
CA CYS A 63 22.16 -13.74 -5.34
C CYS A 63 23.57 -14.17 -4.94
N GLN A 64 24.26 -13.34 -4.19
CA GLN A 64 25.56 -13.66 -3.58
C GLN A 64 25.42 -13.65 -2.07
N GLU A 65 25.92 -14.68 -1.39
CA GLU A 65 25.95 -14.68 0.08
C GLU A 65 26.87 -13.57 0.61
N VAL A 66 26.39 -12.83 1.61
CA VAL A 66 27.09 -11.69 2.19
C VAL A 66 26.91 -11.69 3.71
N ASP A 67 27.80 -10.98 4.39
CA ASP A 67 27.65 -10.64 5.81
C ASP A 67 27.79 -9.13 5.96
N LEU A 68 26.64 -8.45 6.13
CA LEU A 68 26.53 -7.00 6.14
C LEU A 68 25.79 -6.53 7.40
N ASN A 69 26.10 -5.30 7.82
CA ASN A 69 25.46 -4.65 8.98
C ASN A 69 24.28 -3.75 8.58
N TYR A 70 23.74 -3.92 7.37
CA TYR A 70 22.58 -3.16 6.89
C TYR A 70 21.60 -4.07 6.16
N TYR A 71 20.33 -3.66 6.13
CA TYR A 71 19.27 -4.25 5.33
C TYR A 71 18.74 -3.23 4.33
N THR A 72 17.95 -3.67 3.35
CA THR A 72 17.35 -2.78 2.34
C THR A 72 15.85 -2.70 2.49
N THR A 73 15.29 -1.52 2.23
CA THR A 73 13.83 -1.33 2.08
C THR A 73 13.57 -0.66 0.74
N PRO A 74 12.60 -1.14 -0.06
CA PRO A 74 12.28 -0.51 -1.33
C PRO A 74 11.76 0.91 -1.12
N LEU A 75 12.00 1.75 -2.11
CA LEU A 75 11.32 3.02 -2.30
C LEU A 75 10.41 2.84 -3.51
N SER A 76 9.10 2.88 -3.30
CA SER A 76 8.12 2.70 -4.37
C SER A 76 7.17 3.88 -4.44
N ASP A 77 6.77 4.19 -5.66
CA ASP A 77 5.74 5.16 -6.00
C ASP A 77 4.54 4.42 -6.59
N GLU A 78 3.35 4.88 -6.24
CA GLU A 78 2.10 4.26 -6.67
C GLU A 78 1.17 5.36 -7.18
N ASP A 79 0.62 5.15 -8.37
CA ASP A 79 -0.33 6.06 -9.01
C ASP A 79 -1.55 5.28 -9.49
N THR A 80 -2.71 5.93 -9.50
CA THR A 80 -4.02 5.35 -9.77
C THR A 80 -4.87 6.30 -10.62
N GLU A 81 -5.35 5.78 -11.75
CA GLU A 81 -6.23 6.47 -12.69
C GLU A 81 -7.66 5.88 -12.66
N ILE A 82 -8.68 6.72 -12.70
CA ILE A 82 -10.08 6.29 -12.80
C ILE A 82 -10.43 5.96 -14.26
N LEU A 83 -10.69 4.68 -14.55
CA LEU A 83 -11.11 4.24 -15.88
C LEU A 83 -12.62 4.26 -16.08
N SER A 84 -13.39 3.87 -15.05
CA SER A 84 -14.85 3.89 -15.10
C SER A 84 -15.44 4.02 -13.72
N ILE A 85 -16.61 4.64 -13.63
CA ILE A 85 -17.43 4.67 -12.41
C ILE A 85 -18.58 3.69 -12.60
N ASP A 86 -18.68 2.72 -11.70
CA ASP A 86 -19.74 1.71 -11.73
C ASP A 86 -20.90 2.14 -10.81
N GLU A 87 -20.58 2.61 -9.60
CA GLU A 87 -21.56 2.95 -8.57
C GLU A 87 -21.11 4.17 -7.76
N LYS A 88 -22.08 4.93 -7.24
CA LYS A 88 -21.87 6.00 -6.24
C LYS A 88 -22.91 5.88 -5.14
N LYS A 89 -22.53 6.20 -3.91
CA LYS A 89 -23.42 6.14 -2.75
C LYS A 89 -23.08 7.24 -1.75
N ALA A 90 -24.11 7.86 -1.16
CA ALA A 90 -23.93 8.75 -0.03
C ALA A 90 -23.67 7.95 1.26
N VAL A 91 -22.73 8.40 2.08
CA VAL A 91 -22.28 7.72 3.31
C VAL A 91 -22.54 8.60 4.52
N GLY A 92 -23.17 8.02 5.54
CA GLY A 92 -23.42 8.71 6.80
C GLY A 92 -24.26 9.98 6.64
N LYS A 93 -24.14 10.90 7.61
CA LYS A 93 -24.83 12.21 7.60
C LYS A 93 -23.90 13.36 7.20
N GLY A 94 -22.62 13.07 6.97
CA GLY A 94 -21.57 14.04 6.67
C GLY A 94 -21.56 14.58 5.25
N GLY A 95 -22.43 14.07 4.37
CA GLY A 95 -22.47 14.48 2.96
C GLY A 95 -21.41 13.84 2.07
N LEU A 96 -20.62 12.88 2.58
CA LEU A 96 -19.65 12.14 1.77
C LEU A 96 -20.37 11.34 0.68
N VAL A 97 -19.82 11.37 -0.54
CA VAL A 97 -20.16 10.43 -1.60
C VAL A 97 -18.96 9.53 -1.89
N ILE A 98 -19.11 8.24 -1.64
CA ILE A 98 -18.12 7.23 -2.03
C ILE A 98 -18.43 6.74 -3.44
N SER A 99 -17.40 6.56 -4.26
CA SER A 99 -17.49 6.02 -5.61
C SER A 99 -16.82 4.66 -5.68
N ARG A 100 -17.31 3.79 -6.56
CA ARG A 100 -16.72 2.48 -6.88
C ARG A 100 -16.63 2.31 -8.38
N GLY A 101 -15.57 1.65 -8.85
CA GLY A 101 -15.39 1.44 -10.27
C GLY A 101 -14.11 0.73 -10.65
N THR A 102 -13.69 0.95 -11.89
CA THR A 102 -12.47 0.37 -12.45
C THR A 102 -11.34 1.36 -12.35
N LEU A 103 -10.19 0.90 -11.86
CA LEU A 103 -8.98 1.69 -11.69
C LEU A 103 -7.83 1.06 -12.49
N ARG A 104 -6.92 1.90 -12.98
CA ARG A 104 -5.60 1.47 -13.43
C ARG A 104 -4.61 1.89 -12.37
N THR A 105 -3.88 0.93 -11.82
CA THR A 105 -2.82 1.18 -10.84
C THR A 105 -1.46 0.96 -11.50
N THR A 106 -0.54 1.88 -11.25
CA THR A 106 0.85 1.84 -11.68
C THR A 106 1.74 1.85 -10.46
N GLU A 107 2.45 0.75 -10.22
CA GLU A 107 3.44 0.67 -9.14
C GLU A 107 4.86 0.71 -9.73
N THR A 108 5.70 1.60 -9.24
CA THR A 108 7.08 1.75 -9.70
C THR A 108 8.03 1.68 -8.51
N VAL A 109 8.98 0.74 -8.54
CA VAL A 109 10.08 0.73 -7.58
C VAL A 109 11.15 1.71 -8.06
N LEU A 110 11.15 2.90 -7.47
CA LEU A 110 12.10 3.99 -7.80
C LEU A 110 13.52 3.69 -7.33
N GLY A 111 13.67 2.86 -6.30
CA GLY A 111 14.95 2.60 -5.69
C GLY A 111 14.84 1.83 -4.38
N TYR A 112 15.85 1.98 -3.54
CA TYR A 112 15.86 1.41 -2.20
C TYR A 112 16.75 2.21 -1.24
N MET A 113 16.45 2.12 0.04
CA MET A 113 17.29 2.63 1.11
C MET A 113 18.08 1.51 1.77
N LYS A 114 19.34 1.79 2.10
CA LYS A 114 20.12 0.96 3.04
C LYS A 114 19.88 1.47 4.44
N LYS A 115 19.50 0.58 5.36
CA LYS A 115 19.26 0.90 6.77
C LYS A 115 20.17 0.07 7.65
N ASP A 116 20.86 0.72 8.57
CA ASP A 116 21.71 0.05 9.54
C ASP A 116 20.86 -0.89 10.44
N ILE A 117 21.29 -2.14 10.63
CA ILE A 117 20.49 -3.15 11.35
C ILE A 117 20.25 -2.74 12.81
N ASN A 118 21.21 -2.09 13.46
CA ASN A 118 21.16 -1.78 14.88
C ASN A 118 20.40 -0.49 15.15
N THR A 119 20.73 0.56 14.40
CA THR A 119 20.22 1.92 14.61
C THR A 119 18.99 2.22 13.77
N ARG A 120 18.71 1.41 12.73
CA ARG A 120 17.64 1.59 11.73
C ARG A 120 17.74 2.90 10.94
N LYS A 121 18.85 3.62 11.08
CA LYS A 121 19.08 4.87 10.35
C LYS A 121 19.36 4.57 8.89
N VAL A 122 18.83 5.43 8.02
CA VAL A 122 19.15 5.42 6.60
C VAL A 122 20.62 5.77 6.44
N ILE A 123 21.36 4.87 5.80
CA ILE A 123 22.77 5.02 5.46
C ILE A 123 22.90 5.68 4.08
N ASP A 124 22.03 5.26 3.15
CA ASP A 124 22.16 5.55 1.73
C ASP A 124 20.81 5.35 1.04
N GLU A 125 20.58 6.05 -0.06
CA GLU A 125 19.41 5.92 -0.92
C GLU A 125 19.88 5.77 -2.37
N ILE A 126 19.44 4.70 -3.02
CA ILE A 126 19.90 4.31 -4.35
C ILE A 126 18.70 4.19 -5.26
N TYR A 127 18.70 4.99 -6.32
CA TYR A 127 17.71 4.92 -7.37
C TYR A 127 17.99 3.79 -8.37
N LEU A 128 16.92 3.20 -8.87
CA LEU A 128 16.93 2.14 -9.85
C LEU A 128 16.04 2.52 -11.03
N ASP A 129 16.37 1.98 -12.19
CA ASP A 129 15.55 2.09 -13.40
C ASP A 129 14.86 0.75 -13.64
N LEU A 130 13.75 0.52 -12.94
CA LEU A 130 12.95 -0.69 -13.03
C LEU A 130 11.65 -0.41 -13.80
N PRO A 131 11.14 -1.39 -14.57
CA PRO A 131 9.89 -1.20 -15.28
C PRO A 131 8.71 -1.06 -14.30
N PRO A 132 7.74 -0.20 -14.61
CA PRO A 132 6.53 -0.10 -13.81
C PRO A 132 5.68 -1.36 -13.96
N HIS A 133 5.00 -1.74 -12.88
CA HIS A 133 3.96 -2.76 -12.88
C HIS A 133 2.60 -2.09 -13.00
N VAL A 134 1.96 -2.24 -14.16
CA VAL A 134 0.66 -1.63 -14.45
C VAL A 134 -0.41 -2.71 -14.54
N PHE A 135 -1.49 -2.56 -13.78
CA PHE A 135 -2.61 -3.50 -13.82
C PHE A 135 -3.95 -2.77 -13.66
N THR A 136 -5.01 -3.39 -14.15
CA THR A 136 -6.38 -2.86 -14.02
C THR A 136 -7.11 -3.65 -12.95
N THR A 137 -7.78 -2.97 -12.03
CA THR A 137 -8.48 -3.60 -10.90
C THR A 137 -9.78 -2.87 -10.56
N LYS A 138 -10.48 -3.35 -9.53
CA LYS A 138 -11.66 -2.68 -8.94
C LYS A 138 -11.25 -1.98 -7.65
N GLY A 139 -11.84 -0.82 -7.41
CA GLY A 139 -11.61 -0.09 -6.18
C GLY A 139 -12.72 0.89 -5.84
N VAL A 140 -12.54 1.51 -4.68
CA VAL A 140 -13.36 2.59 -4.15
C VAL A 140 -12.51 3.82 -3.94
N TRP A 141 -13.12 4.99 -4.05
CA TRP A 141 -12.45 6.24 -3.76
C TRP A 141 -13.42 7.29 -3.21
N MET A 142 -12.83 8.23 -2.50
CA MET A 142 -13.51 9.27 -1.72
C MET A 142 -12.66 10.53 -1.71
N THR A 143 -13.30 11.68 -1.81
CA THR A 143 -12.63 12.98 -1.65
C THR A 143 -12.77 13.48 -0.21
N VAL A 144 -11.84 14.33 0.20
CA VAL A 144 -11.86 14.98 1.52
C VAL A 144 -12.11 16.47 1.33
N GLY A 145 -13.18 16.96 1.94
CA GLY A 145 -13.58 18.37 1.87
C GLY A 145 -12.50 19.31 2.41
N GLU A 146 -12.26 20.40 1.69
CA GLU A 146 -11.25 21.41 2.04
C GLU A 146 -11.52 22.02 3.42
N GLU A 147 -12.78 22.18 3.81
CA GLU A 147 -13.19 22.69 5.11
C GLU A 147 -12.69 21.82 6.27
N ILE A 148 -12.69 20.50 6.09
CA ILE A 148 -12.20 19.54 7.08
C ILE A 148 -10.68 19.67 7.21
N LEU A 149 -9.98 19.78 6.08
CA LEU A 149 -8.51 19.92 6.07
C LEU A 149 -8.06 21.28 6.62
N LEU A 150 -8.83 22.34 6.40
CA LEU A 150 -8.56 23.66 6.98
C LEU A 150 -8.68 23.63 8.50
N GLU A 151 -9.73 23.02 9.05
CA GLU A 151 -9.91 22.82 10.50
C GLU A 151 -8.73 22.02 11.09
N ALA A 152 -8.26 20.99 10.38
CA ALA A 152 -7.13 20.16 10.82
C ALA A 152 -5.84 20.98 10.88
N LYS A 153 -5.63 21.82 9.86
CA LYS A 153 -4.48 22.71 9.73
C LYS A 153 -4.45 23.75 10.83
N GLU A 154 -5.60 24.33 11.18
CA GLU A 154 -5.73 25.30 12.26
C GLU A 154 -5.36 24.70 13.63
N LEU A 155 -5.64 23.41 13.82
CA LEU A 155 -5.22 22.64 15.00
C LEU A 155 -3.73 22.21 14.96
N GLY A 156 -3.02 22.51 13.87
CA GLY A 156 -1.61 22.16 13.68
C GLY A 156 -1.38 20.67 13.41
N TYR A 157 -2.37 19.96 12.88
CA TYR A 157 -2.24 18.56 12.48
C TYR A 157 -1.66 18.43 11.07
N ASP A 158 -0.99 17.32 10.80
CA ASP A 158 -0.43 17.05 9.48
C ASP A 158 -1.54 16.58 8.52
N LEU A 159 -1.69 17.28 7.39
CA LEU A 159 -2.74 17.00 6.41
C LEU A 159 -2.40 15.79 5.56
N ALA A 160 -1.20 15.77 4.99
CA ALA A 160 -0.73 14.66 4.16
C ALA A 160 -0.64 13.37 5.01
N GLY A 161 -0.09 13.49 6.22
CA GLY A 161 -0.03 12.40 7.19
C GLY A 161 -1.42 11.94 7.65
N GLY A 162 -2.39 12.85 7.67
CA GLY A 162 -3.80 12.53 7.92
C GLY A 162 -4.43 11.65 6.87
N MET A 163 -4.28 12.06 5.61
CA MET A 163 -4.79 11.31 4.45
C MET A 163 -4.17 9.92 4.39
N HIS A 164 -2.85 9.84 4.57
CA HIS A 164 -2.09 8.59 4.56
C HIS A 164 -2.42 7.67 5.74
N ALA A 165 -2.59 8.23 6.95
CA ALA A 165 -3.03 7.45 8.10
C ALA A 165 -4.44 6.90 7.94
N LEU A 166 -5.33 7.67 7.30
CA LEU A 166 -6.70 7.26 7.03
C LEU A 166 -6.74 6.11 6.02
N GLU A 167 -5.98 6.22 4.92
CA GLU A 167 -5.81 5.15 3.94
C GLU A 167 -5.36 3.83 4.60
N HIS A 168 -4.28 3.86 5.38
CA HIS A 168 -3.77 2.69 6.08
C HIS A 168 -4.79 2.09 7.05
N ALA A 169 -5.45 2.94 7.86
CA ALA A 169 -6.42 2.46 8.83
C ALA A 169 -7.63 1.81 8.14
N GLN A 170 -8.08 2.37 7.03
CA GLN A 170 -9.17 1.82 6.22
C GLN A 170 -8.78 0.46 5.62
N ILE A 171 -7.59 0.32 5.05
CA ILE A 171 -7.05 -0.97 4.56
C ILE A 171 -6.99 -1.99 5.69
N ALA A 172 -6.49 -1.59 6.87
CA ALA A 172 -6.37 -2.48 8.03
C ALA A 172 -7.73 -2.94 8.58
N ALA A 173 -8.77 -2.12 8.48
CA ALA A 173 -10.12 -2.43 8.98
C ALA A 173 -10.97 -3.23 7.98
N LEU A 174 -10.74 -3.11 6.67
CA LEU A 174 -11.55 -3.76 5.63
C LEU A 174 -11.64 -5.30 5.77
N PRO A 175 -10.56 -6.03 6.15
CA PRO A 175 -10.59 -7.47 6.41
C PRO A 175 -11.70 -7.94 7.36
N LEU A 176 -12.17 -7.09 8.28
CA LEU A 176 -13.29 -7.40 9.18
C LEU A 176 -14.60 -7.69 8.43
N PHE A 177 -14.73 -7.21 7.19
CA PHE A 177 -15.95 -7.27 6.38
C PHE A 177 -15.82 -8.17 5.15
N ALA A 178 -14.60 -8.31 4.60
CA ALA A 178 -14.35 -8.99 3.33
C ALA A 178 -13.64 -10.35 3.44
N ILE A 179 -13.36 -10.85 4.65
CA ILE A 179 -12.63 -12.12 4.90
C ILE A 179 -11.42 -12.25 3.97
N CYS A 180 -10.49 -11.31 4.09
CA CYS A 180 -9.25 -11.26 3.34
C CYS A 180 -8.07 -10.99 4.27
N ASP A 181 -6.85 -11.07 3.75
CA ASP A 181 -5.70 -10.45 4.38
C ASP A 181 -5.63 -8.98 3.96
N ARG A 182 -5.02 -8.11 4.76
CA ARG A 182 -4.82 -6.71 4.34
C ARG A 182 -3.92 -6.60 3.10
N ASN A 183 -3.04 -7.58 2.90
CA ASN A 183 -2.12 -7.63 1.75
C ASN A 183 -2.85 -7.96 0.44
N ASP A 184 -4.13 -8.32 0.49
CA ASP A 184 -4.97 -8.49 -0.69
C ASP A 184 -5.55 -7.15 -1.19
N LEU A 185 -5.20 -6.03 -0.53
CA LEU A 185 -5.64 -4.67 -0.83
C LEU A 185 -4.43 -3.78 -1.08
N GLY A 186 -4.60 -2.78 -1.93
CA GLY A 186 -3.70 -1.64 -2.04
C GLY A 186 -4.47 -0.35 -1.83
N GLY A 187 -3.73 0.75 -1.69
CA GLY A 187 -4.31 2.08 -1.59
C GLY A 187 -3.33 3.15 -2.03
N VAL A 188 -3.87 4.34 -2.23
CA VAL A 188 -3.08 5.55 -2.41
C VAL A 188 -3.87 6.74 -1.89
N SER A 189 -3.19 7.63 -1.19
CA SER A 189 -3.72 8.91 -0.76
C SER A 189 -3.06 10.06 -1.52
N TYR A 190 -3.87 10.90 -2.13
CA TYR A 190 -3.47 12.08 -2.88
C TYR A 190 -3.68 13.33 -2.05
N PHE A 191 -2.61 14.09 -1.84
CA PHE A 191 -2.64 15.41 -1.22
C PHE A 191 -1.57 16.31 -1.87
N PRO A 192 -1.90 17.57 -2.22
CA PRO A 192 -3.17 18.26 -1.99
C PRO A 192 -4.27 17.93 -2.99
N ILE A 193 -3.93 17.39 -4.16
CA ILE A 193 -4.88 17.19 -5.27
C ILE A 193 -4.62 15.85 -5.95
N ASN A 194 -5.69 15.10 -6.22
CA ASN A 194 -5.68 14.01 -7.19
C ASN A 194 -5.92 14.56 -8.61
N PRO A 195 -5.17 14.11 -9.63
CA PRO A 195 -5.30 14.63 -11.00
C PRO A 195 -6.67 14.45 -11.65
N ASP A 196 -7.38 13.35 -11.35
CA ASP A 196 -8.68 13.04 -11.97
C ASP A 196 -9.85 13.76 -11.28
N LEU A 197 -9.73 13.99 -9.97
CA LEU A 197 -10.80 14.53 -9.13
C LEU A 197 -10.64 16.01 -8.81
N GLU A 198 -9.46 16.59 -9.05
CA GLU A 198 -9.09 17.96 -8.69
C GLU A 198 -9.24 18.28 -7.18
N GLU A 199 -9.33 17.25 -6.34
CA GLU A 199 -9.53 17.33 -4.89
C GLU A 199 -8.57 16.34 -4.17
N PRO A 200 -8.25 16.56 -2.89
CA PRO A 200 -7.59 15.54 -2.07
C PRO A 200 -8.46 14.28 -2.02
N ALA A 201 -7.86 13.12 -2.24
CA ALA A 201 -8.60 11.88 -2.39
C ALA A 201 -7.86 10.66 -1.83
N ILE A 202 -8.62 9.67 -1.40
CA ILE A 202 -8.12 8.37 -0.96
C ILE A 202 -8.73 7.29 -1.85
N PHE A 203 -7.88 6.40 -2.33
CA PHE A 203 -8.23 5.25 -3.15
C PHE A 203 -7.88 3.98 -2.39
N ILE A 204 -8.77 3.00 -2.44
CA ILE A 204 -8.54 1.65 -1.92
C ILE A 204 -9.01 0.67 -2.98
N TYR A 205 -8.14 -0.25 -3.38
CA TYR A 205 -8.35 -1.14 -4.51
C TYR A 205 -7.99 -2.59 -4.18
N ASP A 206 -8.57 -3.52 -4.93
CA ASP A 206 -8.21 -4.94 -4.82
C ASP A 206 -6.80 -5.14 -5.39
N GLY A 207 -5.90 -5.76 -4.63
CA GLY A 207 -4.49 -5.97 -5.00
C GLY A 207 -4.25 -7.03 -6.08
N VAL A 208 -5.29 -7.41 -6.83
CA VAL A 208 -5.26 -8.44 -7.87
C VAL A 208 -5.85 -7.90 -9.15
N GLU A 209 -5.19 -8.16 -10.29
CA GLU A 209 -5.68 -7.79 -11.62
C GLU A 209 -7.11 -8.32 -11.87
N GLY A 210 -7.96 -7.45 -12.40
CA GLY A 210 -9.39 -7.66 -12.62
C GLY A 210 -10.27 -7.41 -11.40
N GLY A 211 -9.70 -7.37 -10.19
CA GLY A 211 -10.41 -7.30 -8.93
C GLY A 211 -11.11 -8.61 -8.55
N ILE A 212 -11.19 -8.87 -7.25
CA ILE A 212 -11.76 -10.09 -6.66
C ILE A 212 -12.99 -9.82 -5.78
N GLY A 213 -13.38 -8.54 -5.64
CA GLY A 213 -14.60 -8.10 -4.97
C GLY A 213 -14.42 -7.69 -3.51
N LEU A 214 -13.19 -7.45 -3.03
CA LEU A 214 -12.96 -7.05 -1.64
C LEU A 214 -13.48 -5.63 -1.38
N THR A 215 -13.09 -4.69 -2.23
CA THR A 215 -13.57 -3.30 -2.19
C THR A 215 -15.05 -3.18 -2.50
N LYS A 216 -15.63 -4.11 -3.26
CA LYS A 216 -17.08 -4.23 -3.40
C LYS A 216 -17.75 -4.47 -2.04
N ARG A 217 -17.20 -5.40 -1.26
CA ARG A 217 -17.73 -5.70 0.07
C ARG A 217 -17.57 -4.52 1.03
N GLY A 218 -16.42 -3.85 0.99
CA GLY A 218 -16.19 -2.59 1.72
C GLY A 218 -17.21 -1.51 1.35
N PHE A 219 -17.50 -1.34 0.05
CA PHE A 219 -18.50 -0.39 -0.45
C PHE A 219 -19.93 -0.70 0.05
N GLU A 220 -20.33 -1.98 0.03
CA GLU A 220 -21.64 -2.42 0.54
C GLU A 220 -21.82 -2.12 2.03
N MET A 221 -20.74 -2.23 2.81
CA MET A 221 -20.71 -2.05 4.28
C MET A 221 -19.98 -0.77 4.72
N VAL A 222 -19.97 0.26 3.87
CA VAL A 222 -19.09 1.43 4.03
C VAL A 222 -19.26 2.14 5.38
N GLU A 223 -20.47 2.26 5.90
CA GLU A 223 -20.70 2.91 7.21
C GLU A 223 -20.06 2.09 8.34
N GLN A 224 -20.32 0.78 8.39
CA GLN A 224 -19.73 -0.09 9.40
C GLN A 224 -18.21 -0.16 9.28
N TRP A 225 -17.69 -0.15 8.05
CA TRP A 225 -16.26 -0.13 7.79
C TRP A 225 -15.61 1.15 8.32
N PHE A 226 -16.23 2.30 8.10
CA PHE A 226 -15.73 3.58 8.58
C PHE A 226 -15.85 3.71 10.10
N GLU A 227 -16.91 3.17 10.70
CA GLU A 227 -17.06 3.09 12.15
C GLU A 227 -15.96 2.24 12.78
N ALA A 228 -15.69 1.05 12.25
CA ALA A 228 -14.61 0.18 12.72
C ALA A 228 -13.23 0.82 12.54
N THR A 229 -13.03 1.56 11.44
CA THR A 229 -11.78 2.30 11.19
C THR A 229 -11.59 3.43 12.23
N LEU A 230 -12.67 4.13 12.56
CA LEU A 230 -12.66 5.19 13.57
C LEU A 230 -12.36 4.61 14.96
N GLU A 231 -13.06 3.54 15.35
CA GLU A 231 -12.85 2.84 16.63
C GLU A 231 -11.40 2.37 16.77
N LEU A 232 -10.81 1.77 15.73
CA LEU A 232 -9.40 1.34 15.71
C LEU A 232 -8.44 2.48 16.09
N MET A 233 -8.67 3.69 15.61
CA MET A 233 -7.79 4.84 15.87
C MET A 233 -8.10 5.54 17.19
N GLU A 234 -9.36 5.58 17.60
CA GLU A 234 -9.81 6.20 18.86
C GLU A 234 -9.43 5.38 20.09
N ASP A 235 -9.57 4.04 20.02
CA ASP A 235 -9.22 3.14 21.12
C ASP A 235 -7.71 2.96 21.30
N CYS A 236 -6.92 3.30 20.27
CA CYS A 236 -5.47 3.21 20.35
C CYS A 236 -4.88 4.36 21.20
N PRO A 237 -4.07 4.06 22.24
CA PRO A 237 -3.56 5.08 23.16
C PRO A 237 -2.45 5.98 22.60
N CYS A 238 -1.98 5.74 21.37
CA CYS A 238 -0.94 6.57 20.75
C CYS A 238 -1.45 7.99 20.45
N THR A 239 -0.56 8.97 20.29
CA THR A 239 -0.98 10.36 20.00
C THR A 239 -1.08 10.64 18.50
N VAL A 240 -0.09 10.19 17.72
CA VAL A 240 0.09 10.58 16.32
C VAL A 240 0.00 9.38 15.39
N SER A 241 0.84 8.36 15.57
CA SER A 241 0.84 7.17 14.75
C SER A 241 1.54 6.03 15.48
N CYS A 242 1.11 4.78 15.25
CA CYS A 242 1.82 3.60 15.75
C CYS A 242 1.49 2.34 14.93
N PRO A 243 2.28 1.24 15.09
CA PRO A 243 2.03 -0.04 14.43
C PRO A 243 0.64 -0.65 14.62
N SER A 244 -0.06 -0.27 15.69
CA SER A 244 -1.35 -0.87 16.04
C SER A 244 -2.56 -0.21 15.38
N CYS A 245 -2.42 1.01 14.83
CA CYS A 245 -3.59 1.76 14.33
C CYS A 245 -3.43 2.31 12.90
N THR A 246 -2.24 2.79 12.53
CA THR A 246 -2.07 3.62 11.31
C THR A 246 -0.85 3.26 10.47
N GLN A 247 0.03 2.36 10.93
CA GLN A 247 1.17 1.94 10.12
C GLN A 247 0.85 0.67 9.33
N ASP A 248 1.26 0.68 8.07
CA ASP A 248 1.23 -0.46 7.18
C ASP A 248 2.67 -0.96 6.92
N PRO A 249 2.99 -2.25 7.15
CA PRO A 249 4.32 -2.78 6.88
C PRO A 249 4.69 -2.81 5.39
N HIS A 250 3.75 -2.57 4.49
CA HIS A 250 3.92 -2.59 3.04
C HIS A 250 3.82 -1.19 2.43
N CYS A 251 3.71 -0.14 3.27
CA CYS A 251 3.79 1.25 2.85
C CYS A 251 5.12 1.54 2.13
N GLY A 252 5.03 1.90 0.85
CA GLY A 252 6.17 2.33 0.01
C GLY A 252 6.86 3.61 0.51
N ASN A 253 6.11 4.45 1.24
CA ASN A 253 6.56 5.72 1.81
C ASN A 253 7.04 5.60 3.26
N ASN A 254 7.43 4.40 3.70
CA ASN A 254 8.03 4.14 5.01
C ASN A 254 7.20 4.62 6.22
N ASN A 255 5.88 4.68 6.07
CA ASN A 255 4.96 5.20 7.10
C ASN A 255 5.25 6.64 7.51
N GLU A 256 5.70 7.49 6.57
CA GLU A 256 6.00 8.90 6.82
C GLU A 256 5.51 9.78 5.65
N PRO A 257 4.74 10.86 5.91
CA PRO A 257 4.17 11.26 7.20
C PRO A 257 2.93 10.42 7.60
N LEU A 258 2.59 10.38 8.89
CA LEU A 258 1.33 9.81 9.40
C LEU A 258 0.79 10.63 10.58
N ASP A 259 -0.50 10.95 10.56
CA ASP A 259 -1.18 11.68 11.64
C ASP A 259 -2.62 11.21 11.84
N LYS A 260 -2.85 10.38 12.86
CA LYS A 260 -4.17 9.83 13.16
C LYS A 260 -5.21 10.89 13.53
N ARG A 261 -4.79 12.08 13.99
CA ARG A 261 -5.72 13.11 14.49
C ARG A 261 -6.51 13.72 13.35
N THR A 262 -5.83 14.03 12.25
CA THR A 262 -6.48 14.45 11.00
C THR A 262 -7.37 13.32 10.46
N ALA A 263 -6.89 12.08 10.44
CA ALA A 263 -7.66 10.92 9.97
C ALA A 263 -8.98 10.70 10.75
N ILE A 264 -8.92 10.75 12.09
CA ILE A 264 -10.10 10.68 12.98
C ILE A 264 -11.09 11.80 12.66
N MET A 265 -10.59 13.03 12.48
CA MET A 265 -11.45 14.17 12.21
C MET A 265 -12.19 14.04 10.87
N VAL A 266 -11.49 13.58 9.82
CA VAL A 266 -12.10 13.28 8.52
C VAL A 266 -13.19 12.21 8.65
N LEU A 267 -12.91 11.09 9.33
CA LEU A 267 -13.90 10.02 9.53
C LEU A 267 -15.12 10.49 10.32
N ARG A 268 -14.93 11.25 11.40
CA ARG A 268 -16.04 11.81 12.19
C ARG A 268 -16.94 12.67 11.32
N LYS A 269 -16.36 13.58 10.52
CA LYS A 269 -17.11 14.43 9.60
C LYS A 269 -17.87 13.61 8.57
N TRP A 270 -17.24 12.63 7.93
CA TRP A 270 -17.90 11.72 6.98
C TRP A 270 -19.08 10.96 7.60
N LEU A 271 -18.92 10.47 8.83
CA LEU A 271 -19.99 9.79 9.57
C LEU A 271 -21.05 10.75 10.12
N GLY A 272 -20.78 12.06 10.15
CA GLY A 272 -21.66 13.10 10.71
C GLY A 272 -21.65 13.13 12.25
N ARG A 273 -20.48 12.92 12.85
CA ARG A 273 -20.21 12.97 14.30
C ARG A 273 -19.46 14.24 14.70
#